data_AF-A0A662EAU8-F1
#
_entry.id   AF-A0A662EAU8-F1
#
_cell.length_a   1.000
_cell.length_b   1.000
_cell.length_c   1.000
_cell.angle_alpha   90.00
_cell.angle_beta   90.00
_cell.angle_gamma   90.00
#
_symmetry.space_group_name_H-M   'P 1'
#
loop_
_entity.id
_entity.type
_entity.pdbx_description
1 polymer ?
#
loop_
_entity_poly.entity_id
_entity_poly.type
_entity_poly.pdbx_seq_one_letter_code
_entity_poly.pdbx_strand_id
1 'polypeptide(L)'
;MTLLTGLFPLWALLGSLLAWMMPGGFAPLKPAIVPLLGLVMFGMGMTLTGRDFLNVLRRPFPVFLGVTMQFLLMPFAAWALAAGAGLPPQLTV
;
A
#
# COMPACT_ATOMS: atom_id res chain seq x y z
N MET A 1 -4.29 11.71 19.87
CA MET A 1 -4.05 11.32 18.46
C MET A 1 -3.39 9.95 18.30
N THR A 2 -2.70 9.42 19.32
CA THR A 2 -2.06 8.07 19.30
C THR A 2 -3.02 6.89 19.32
N LEU A 3 -4.20 6.99 19.96
CA LEU A 3 -5.19 5.91 19.99
C LEU A 3 -5.78 5.64 18.59
N LEU A 4 -6.08 6.68 17.82
CA LEU A 4 -6.68 6.55 16.48
C LEU A 4 -5.72 5.88 15.48
N THR A 5 -4.45 6.29 15.47
CA THR A 5 -3.42 5.69 14.59
C THR A 5 -2.98 4.32 15.06
N GLY A 6 -2.90 4.09 16.38
CA GLY A 6 -2.59 2.77 16.93
C GLY A 6 -3.68 1.73 16.66
N LEU A 7 -4.95 2.16 16.62
CA LEU A 7 -6.09 1.29 16.32
C LEU A 7 -6.37 1.16 14.81
N PHE A 8 -5.57 1.78 13.93
CA PHE A 8 -5.77 1.69 12.48
C PHE A 8 -5.91 0.24 11.96
N PRO A 9 -5.07 -0.74 12.38
CA PRO A 9 -5.25 -2.13 11.95
C PRO A 9 -6.61 -2.70 12.37
N LEU A 10 -7.11 -2.34 13.55
CA LEU A 10 -8.41 -2.77 14.03
C LEU A 10 -9.54 -2.19 13.17
N TRP A 11 -9.47 -0.90 12.84
CA TRP A 11 -10.45 -0.25 11.96
C TRP A 11 -10.44 -0.85 10.55
N ALA A 12 -9.26 -1.16 10.01
CA ALA A 12 -9.13 -1.81 8.70
C ALA A 12 -9.77 -3.21 8.70
N LEU A 13 -9.53 -4.02 9.74
CA LEU A 13 -10.15 -5.33 9.90
C LEU A 13 -11.67 -5.23 10.01
N LEU A 14 -12.18 -4.35 10.88
CA LEU A 14 -13.62 -4.14 11.04
C LEU A 14 -14.28 -3.66 9.74
N GLY A 15 -13.66 -2.72 9.02
CA GLY A 15 -14.15 -2.24 7.73
C GLY A 15 -14.19 -3.35 6.67
N SER A 16 -13.15 -4.18 6.61
CA SER A 16 -13.12 -5.33 5.68
C SER A 16 -14.19 -6.38 6.01
N LEU A 17 -14.43 -6.66 7.29
CA LEU A 17 -15.45 -7.60 7.74
C LEU A 17 -16.86 -7.09 7.42
N LEU A 18 -17.13 -5.81 7.66
CA LEU A 18 -18.42 -5.19 7.31
C LEU A 18 -18.66 -5.20 5.80
N ALA A 19 -17.62 -4.91 4.99
CA ALA A 19 -17.72 -4.98 3.54
C ALA A 19 -17.98 -6.41 3.03
N TRP A 20 -17.44 -7.42 3.71
CA TRP A 20 -17.70 -8.83 3.41
C TRP A 20 -19.14 -9.25 3.77
N MET A 21 -19.69 -8.79 4.90
CA MET A 21 -21.07 -9.12 5.31
C MET A 21 -22.14 -8.37 4.51
N MET A 22 -21.86 -7.14 4.05
CA MET A 22 -22.83 -6.30 3.32
C MET A 22 -22.26 -5.73 2.02
N PRO A 23 -21.98 -6.57 1.01
CA PRO A 23 -21.32 -6.13 -0.23
C PRO A 23 -22.16 -5.12 -1.02
N GLY A 24 -23.50 -5.16 -0.91
CA GLY A 24 -24.39 -4.24 -1.63
C GLY A 24 -24.20 -2.76 -1.26
N GLY A 25 -23.78 -2.45 -0.04
CA GLY A 25 -23.49 -1.08 0.38
C GLY A 25 -22.14 -0.56 -0.09
N PHE A 26 -21.13 -1.43 -0.20
CA PHE A 26 -19.75 -1.06 -0.49
C PHE A 26 -19.32 -1.25 -1.95
N ALA A 27 -19.93 -2.17 -2.69
CA ALA A 27 -19.61 -2.42 -4.10
C ALA A 27 -19.80 -1.19 -5.03
N PRO A 28 -20.83 -0.32 -4.83
CA PRO A 28 -20.99 0.89 -5.62
C PRO A 28 -19.89 1.95 -5.38
N LEU A 29 -19.14 1.85 -4.28
CA LEU A 29 -18.04 2.78 -3.96
C LEU A 29 -16.73 2.47 -4.71
N LYS A 30 -16.67 1.41 -5.53
CA LYS A 30 -15.49 1.09 -6.36
C LYS A 30 -14.93 2.30 -7.14
N PRO A 31 -15.74 3.17 -7.78
CA PRO A 31 -15.23 4.33 -8.50
C PRO A 31 -14.56 5.37 -7.58
N ALA A 32 -14.88 5.37 -6.29
CA ALA A 32 -14.29 6.28 -5.31
C ALA A 32 -12.88 5.83 -4.85
N ILE A 33 -12.45 4.59 -5.14
CA ILE A 33 -11.14 4.07 -4.72
C ILE A 33 -10.01 4.94 -5.27
N VAL A 34 -10.03 5.21 -6.58
CA VAL A 34 -8.99 6.00 -7.25
C VAL A 34 -8.89 7.43 -6.70
N PRO A 35 -9.97 8.24 -6.60
CA PRO A 35 -9.88 9.59 -6.05
C PRO A 35 -9.51 9.60 -4.55
N LEU A 36 -9.97 8.63 -3.75
CA LEU A 36 -9.57 8.52 -2.35
C LEU A 36 -8.07 8.18 -2.22
N LEU A 37 -7.56 7.26 -3.04
CA LEU A 37 -6.14 6.96 -3.09
C LEU A 37 -5.34 8.19 -3.53
N GLY A 38 -5.82 8.94 -4.53
CA GLY A 38 -5.24 10.20 -4.97
C GLY A 38 -5.15 11.23 -3.84
N LEU A 39 -6.21 11.35 -3.02
CA LEU A 39 -6.21 12.24 -1.84
C LEU A 39 -5.15 11.83 -0.82
N VAL A 40 -4.98 10.53 -0.55
CA VAL A 40 -3.96 10.02 0.38
C VAL A 40 -2.54 10.27 -0.17
N MET A 41 -2.32 9.98 -1.45
CA MET A 41 -1.04 10.24 -2.11
C MET A 41 -0.70 11.74 -2.16
N PHE A 42 -1.70 12.59 -2.37
CA PHE A 42 -1.54 14.04 -2.28
C PHE A 42 -1.18 14.48 -0.85
N GLY A 43 -1.83 13.92 0.17
CA GLY A 43 -1.48 14.13 1.58
C GLY A 43 -0.02 13.80 1.88
N MET A 44 0.47 12.66 1.40
CA MET A 44 1.88 12.28 1.49
C MET A 44 2.78 13.30 0.78
N GLY A 45 2.39 13.77 -0.41
CA GLY A 45 3.13 14.78 -1.18
C GLY A 45 3.24 16.13 -0.46
N MET A 46 2.17 16.60 0.18
CA MET A 46 2.18 17.86 0.94
C MET A 46 3.14 17.85 2.13
N THR A 47 3.48 16.67 2.67
CA THR A 47 4.43 16.54 3.78
C THR A 47 5.89 16.46 3.34
N LEU A 48 6.17 16.27 2.04
CA LEU A 48 7.53 16.20 1.53
C LEU A 48 8.18 17.59 1.51
N THR A 49 9.42 17.65 1.95
CA THR A 49 10.22 18.88 1.95
C THR A 49 11.40 18.76 0.98
N GLY A 50 11.91 19.90 0.49
CA GLY A 50 13.12 19.91 -0.35
C GLY A 50 14.35 19.26 0.32
N ARG A 51 14.38 19.21 1.66
CA ARG A 51 15.46 18.54 2.42
C ARG A 51 15.42 17.03 2.26
N ASP A 52 14.23 16.44 2.11
CA ASP A 52 14.06 15.00 1.93
C ASP A 52 14.67 14.55 0.61
N PHE A 53 14.45 15.32 -0.47
CA PHE A 53 15.09 15.08 -1.76
C PHE A 53 16.62 15.26 -1.70
N LEU A 54 17.08 16.27 -0.96
CA LEU A 54 18.52 16.49 -0.79
C LEU A 54 19.18 15.35 0.00
N ASN A 55 18.49 14.77 0.97
CA ASN A 55 18.97 13.61 1.72
C ASN A 55 19.18 12.39 0.83
N VAL A 56 18.32 12.19 -0.19
CA VAL A 56 18.51 11.14 -1.19
C VAL A 56 19.82 11.31 -1.95
N LEU A 57 20.15 12.54 -2.35
CA LEU A 57 21.40 12.84 -3.06
C LEU A 57 22.63 12.77 -2.13
N ARG A 58 22.47 13.10 -0.84
CA ARG A 58 23.56 13.05 0.15
C ARG A 58 23.88 11.63 0.60
N ARG A 59 22.91 10.72 0.59
CA ARG A 59 23.08 9.31 0.96
C ARG A 59 22.48 8.40 -0.11
N PRO A 60 23.10 8.35 -1.31
CA PRO A 60 22.54 7.62 -2.43
C PRO A 60 22.61 6.10 -2.22
N PHE A 61 23.64 5.59 -1.54
CA PHE A 61 23.83 4.14 -1.39
C PHE A 61 22.71 3.45 -0.60
N PRO A 62 22.28 3.93 0.58
CA PRO A 62 21.13 3.35 1.28
C PRO A 62 19.81 3.44 0.49
N VAL A 63 19.60 4.55 -0.22
CA VAL A 63 18.38 4.74 -1.02
C VAL A 63 18.36 3.79 -2.21
N PHE A 64 19.47 3.70 -2.94
CA PHE A 64 19.60 2.78 -4.06
C PHE A 64 19.39 1.34 -3.62
N LEU A 65 20.05 0.90 -2.55
CA LEU A 65 19.85 -0.44 -2.01
C LEU A 65 18.38 -0.68 -1.62
N GLY A 66 17.74 0.27 -0.94
CA GLY A 66 16.33 0.19 -0.57
C GLY A 66 15.41 0.06 -1.79
N VAL A 67 15.63 0.87 -2.82
CA VAL A 67 14.87 0.84 -4.07
C VAL A 67 15.09 -0.48 -4.81
N THR A 68 16.33 -0.92 -4.98
CA THR A 68 16.65 -2.20 -5.61
C THR A 68 16.00 -3.36 -4.87
N MET A 69 16.11 -3.40 -3.54
CA MET A 69 15.46 -4.45 -2.74
C MET A 69 13.94 -4.36 -2.83
N GLN A 70 13.34 -3.18 -2.83
CA GLN A 70 11.90 -3.02 -2.96
C GLN A 70 11.39 -3.59 -4.31
N PHE A 71 12.04 -3.23 -5.41
CA PHE A 71 11.65 -3.67 -6.76
C PHE A 71 12.10 -5.10 -7.11
N LEU A 72 13.03 -5.69 -6.37
CA LEU A 72 13.44 -7.08 -6.55
C LEU A 72 12.65 -8.01 -5.62
N LEU A 73 12.66 -7.72 -4.32
CA LEU A 73 12.16 -8.61 -3.28
C LEU A 73 10.64 -8.70 -3.29
N MET A 74 9.90 -7.59 -3.42
CA MET A 74 8.43 -7.65 -3.43
C MET A 74 7.90 -8.45 -4.64
N PRO A 75 8.33 -8.19 -5.89
CA PRO A 75 7.85 -8.98 -7.03
C PRO A 75 8.31 -10.43 -6.97
N PHE A 76 9.56 -10.68 -6.56
CA PHE A 76 10.08 -12.05 -6.41
C PHE A 76 9.31 -12.85 -5.36
N ALA A 77 9.02 -12.24 -4.21
CA ALA A 77 8.22 -12.87 -3.17
C ALA A 77 6.79 -13.16 -3.65
N ALA A 78 6.15 -12.22 -4.35
CA ALA A 78 4.83 -12.42 -4.93
C ALA A 78 4.83 -13.61 -5.92
N TRP A 79 5.82 -13.67 -6.82
CA TRP A 79 5.98 -14.78 -7.76
C TRP A 79 6.25 -16.12 -7.07
N ALA A 80 7.17 -16.16 -6.11
CA ALA A 80 7.54 -17.39 -5.39
C ALA A 80 6.35 -17.95 -4.59
N LEU A 81 5.59 -17.07 -3.92
CA LEU A 81 4.38 -17.46 -3.19
C LEU A 81 3.29 -17.95 -4.14
N ALA A 82 3.06 -17.25 -5.26
CA ALA A 82 2.08 -17.64 -6.26
C ALA A 82 2.41 -19.00 -6.90
N ALA A 83 3.66 -19.21 -7.27
CA ALA A 83 4.14 -20.46 -7.85
C ALA A 83 4.10 -21.63 -6.84
N GLY A 84 4.54 -21.40 -5.60
CA GLY A 84 4.54 -22.41 -4.54
C GLY A 84 3.14 -22.82 -4.08
N ALA A 85 2.19 -21.87 -4.05
CA ALA A 85 0.80 -22.13 -3.65
C ALA A 85 -0.10 -22.59 -4.82
N GLY A 86 0.38 -22.61 -6.06
CA GLY A 86 -0.39 -23.02 -7.24
C GLY A 86 -1.62 -22.14 -7.49
N LEU A 87 -1.51 -20.82 -7.25
CA LEU A 87 -2.64 -19.90 -7.36
C LEU A 87 -3.17 -19.81 -8.80
N PRO A 88 -4.50 -19.67 -8.98
CA PRO A 88 -5.11 -19.51 -10.30
C PRO A 88 -4.70 -18.17 -10.95
N PRO A 89 -4.69 -18.07 -12.29
CA PRO A 89 -4.18 -16.89 -13.01
C PRO A 89 -4.81 -15.56 -12.58
N GLN A 90 -6.07 -15.56 -12.15
CA GLN A 90 -6.78 -14.36 -11.70
C GLN A 90 -6.23 -13.77 -10.39
N LEU A 91 -5.43 -14.54 -9.63
CA LEU A 91 -4.82 -14.12 -8.37
C LEU A 91 -3.29 -13.93 -8.47
N THR A 92 -2.70 -14.17 -9.65
CA THR A 92 -1.25 -14.11 -9.88
C THR A 92 -0.81 -13.01 -10.84
N VAL A 93 -1.76 -12.35 -11.53
CA VAL A 93 -1.53 -11.32 -12.54
C VAL A 93 -1.94 -9.95 -12.02
#